data_AF-A0A0A0U9E2-F1
#
_entry.id   AF-A0A0A0U9E2-F1
#
_cell.length_a   1.000
_cell.length_b   1.000
_cell.length_c   1.000
_cell.angle_alpha   90.00
_cell.angle_beta   90.00
_cell.angle_gamma   90.00
#
_symmetry.space_group_name_H-M   'P 1'
#
loop_
_entity.id
_entity.type
_entity.pdbx_description
1 polymer ?
#
loop_
_entity_poly.entity_id
_entity_poly.type
_entity_poly.pdbx_seq_one_letter_code
_entity_poly.pdbx_strand_id
1 'polypeptide(L)'
;GIGKRDHIRTLCNQPAITEQFQRRFGRAPNDSDVNEVYQRFMPLQIAKVGEYSTVIPGALETIAALREAGLKIGTTSGYPKEVMDKLAPLAAAAGYSPDHTVATDEVPKGRPSPAQSLANVIALGIDDVAACVKVDDTPPG
;
A
#
# COMPACT_ATOMS: atom_id res chain seq x y z
N GLY A 1 -1.66 4.37 -3.39
CA GLY A 1 -2.50 3.28 -3.97
C GLY A 1 -3.59 2.81 -3.02
N ILE A 2 -4.80 2.56 -3.54
CA ILE A 2 -5.95 2.04 -2.76
C ILE A 2 -5.75 0.57 -2.30
N GLY A 3 -6.40 0.16 -1.23
CA GLY A 3 -6.35 -1.22 -0.71
C GLY A 3 -6.79 -2.25 -1.76
N LYS A 4 -6.12 -3.40 -1.81
CA LYS A 4 -6.27 -4.36 -2.92
C LYS A 4 -7.71 -4.85 -3.14
N ARG A 5 -8.45 -5.13 -2.07
CA ARG A 5 -9.86 -5.56 -2.16
C ARG A 5 -10.75 -4.47 -2.77
N ASP A 6 -10.56 -3.22 -2.36
CA ASP A 6 -11.33 -2.09 -2.88
C ASP A 6 -10.93 -1.77 -4.32
N HIS A 7 -9.67 -2.00 -4.68
CA HIS A 7 -9.23 -1.95 -6.08
C HIS A 7 -9.93 -3.00 -6.94
N ILE A 8 -9.98 -4.26 -6.50
CA ILE A 8 -10.70 -5.32 -7.21
C ILE A 8 -12.17 -4.94 -7.36
N ARG A 9 -12.83 -4.46 -6.30
CA ARG A 9 -14.22 -3.98 -6.38
C ARG A 9 -14.39 -2.84 -7.39
N THR A 10 -13.45 -1.89 -7.41
CA THR A 10 -13.46 -0.76 -8.35
C THR A 10 -13.37 -1.26 -9.79
N LEU A 11 -12.50 -2.23 -10.07
CA LEU A 11 -12.39 -2.87 -11.38
C LEU A 11 -13.67 -3.63 -11.74
N CYS A 12 -14.22 -4.43 -10.82
CA CYS A 12 -15.48 -5.14 -11.02
C CYS A 12 -16.68 -4.23 -11.31
N ASN A 13 -16.62 -2.95 -10.89
CA ASN A 13 -17.66 -1.96 -11.16
C ASN A 13 -17.45 -1.17 -12.45
N GLN A 14 -16.34 -1.36 -13.17
CA GLN A 14 -16.15 -0.73 -14.48
C GLN A 14 -17.10 -1.35 -15.50
N PRO A 15 -17.85 -0.56 -16.30
CA PRO A 15 -18.87 -1.08 -17.21
C PRO A 15 -18.38 -2.21 -18.13
N ALA A 16 -17.19 -2.04 -18.71
CA ALA A 16 -16.60 -3.05 -19.59
C ALA A 16 -16.28 -4.38 -18.89
N ILE A 17 -15.88 -4.35 -17.62
CA ILE A 17 -15.58 -5.56 -16.83
C ILE A 17 -16.89 -6.21 -16.39
N THR A 18 -17.86 -5.43 -15.92
CA THR A 18 -19.20 -5.91 -15.56
C THR A 18 -19.87 -6.63 -16.73
N GLU A 19 -19.83 -6.06 -17.93
CA GLU A 19 -20.41 -6.67 -19.13
C GLU A 19 -19.71 -7.99 -19.49
N GLN A 20 -18.39 -8.03 -19.45
CA GLN A 20 -17.63 -9.26 -19.71
C GLN A 20 -17.95 -10.35 -18.70
N PHE A 21 -18.06 -10.00 -17.42
CA PHE A 21 -18.42 -10.93 -16.37
C PHE A 21 -19.84 -11.46 -16.58
N GLN A 22 -20.81 -10.58 -16.89
CA GLN A 22 -22.19 -10.98 -17.17
C GLN A 22 -22.29 -11.89 -18.40
N ARG A 23 -21.55 -11.62 -19.48
CA ARG A 23 -21.51 -12.51 -20.66
C ARG A 23 -20.97 -13.91 -20.32
N ARG A 24 -20.02 -14.01 -19.39
CA ARG A 24 -19.38 -15.28 -19.03
C ARG A 24 -20.13 -16.09 -17.96
N PHE A 25 -20.76 -15.41 -17.00
CA PHE A 25 -21.35 -16.00 -15.79
C PHE A 25 -22.86 -15.76 -15.63
N GLY A 26 -23.49 -15.01 -16.54
CA GLY A 26 -24.94 -14.77 -16.55
C GLY A 26 -25.45 -13.77 -15.51
N ARG A 27 -24.56 -13.13 -14.73
CA ARG A 27 -24.88 -12.13 -13.69
C ARG A 27 -23.75 -11.11 -13.55
N ALA A 28 -24.03 -9.97 -12.94
CA ALA A 28 -22.98 -9.01 -12.55
C ALA A 28 -22.09 -9.57 -11.41
N PRO A 29 -20.83 -9.09 -11.27
CA PRO A 29 -20.00 -9.39 -10.12
C PRO A 29 -20.66 -8.95 -8.80
N ASN A 30 -20.42 -9.68 -7.73
CA ASN A 30 -20.84 -9.35 -6.37
C ASN A 30 -19.66 -9.43 -5.40
N ASP A 31 -19.89 -9.16 -4.11
CA ASP A 31 -18.83 -9.17 -3.10
C ASP A 31 -18.18 -10.56 -2.91
N SER A 32 -18.89 -11.66 -3.21
CA SER A 32 -18.29 -13.00 -3.18
C SER A 32 -17.22 -13.14 -4.26
N ASP A 33 -17.49 -12.65 -5.48
CA ASP A 33 -16.50 -12.69 -6.57
C ASP A 33 -15.27 -11.83 -6.25
N VAL A 34 -15.48 -10.64 -5.67
CA VAL A 34 -14.39 -9.77 -5.22
C VAL A 34 -13.52 -10.49 -4.19
N ASN A 35 -14.14 -11.18 -3.23
CA ASN A 35 -13.43 -11.95 -2.22
C ASN A 35 -12.68 -13.14 -2.83
N GLU A 36 -13.28 -13.88 -3.76
CA GLU A 36 -12.61 -15.00 -4.45
C GLU A 36 -11.39 -14.54 -5.25
N VAL A 37 -11.52 -13.44 -6.01
CA VAL A 37 -10.40 -12.85 -6.75
C VAL A 37 -9.32 -12.40 -5.78
N TYR A 38 -9.68 -11.74 -4.69
CA TYR A 38 -8.74 -11.31 -3.66
C TYR A 38 -7.96 -12.49 -3.08
N GLN A 39 -8.65 -13.55 -2.65
CA GLN A 39 -8.03 -14.75 -2.07
C GLN A 39 -7.09 -15.47 -3.05
N ARG A 40 -7.42 -15.50 -4.35
CA ARG A 40 -6.54 -16.05 -5.38
C ARG A 40 -5.34 -15.14 -5.67
N PHE A 41 -5.54 -13.84 -5.61
CA PHE A 41 -4.52 -12.86 -5.95
C PHE A 41 -3.45 -12.71 -4.85
N MET A 42 -3.83 -12.80 -3.57
CA MET A 42 -2.93 -12.55 -2.45
C MET A 42 -1.68 -13.46 -2.44
N PRO A 43 -1.79 -14.80 -2.59
CA PRO A 43 -0.62 -15.67 -2.66
C PRO A 43 0.29 -15.34 -3.84
N LEU A 44 -0.29 -15.00 -5.00
CA LEU A 44 0.47 -14.62 -6.20
C LEU A 44 1.24 -13.32 -6.00
N GLN A 45 0.59 -12.34 -5.35
CA GLN A 45 1.24 -11.08 -5.00
C GLN A 45 2.38 -11.29 -4.02
N ILE A 46 2.19 -12.09 -2.97
CA ILE A 46 3.23 -12.39 -1.98
C ILE A 46 4.43 -13.09 -2.66
N ALA A 47 4.17 -14.05 -3.54
CA ALA A 47 5.23 -14.76 -4.27
C ALA A 47 6.07 -13.83 -5.16
N LYS A 48 5.47 -12.75 -5.67
CA LYS A 48 6.11 -11.82 -6.61
C LYS A 48 6.62 -10.53 -5.99
N VAL A 49 6.16 -10.13 -4.80
CA VAL A 49 6.47 -8.82 -4.22
C VAL A 49 7.97 -8.61 -4.04
N GLY A 50 8.71 -9.65 -3.69
CA GLY A 50 10.17 -9.60 -3.54
C GLY A 50 10.93 -9.51 -4.87
N GLU A 51 10.35 -9.98 -5.98
CA GLU A 51 11.00 -9.87 -7.30
C GLU A 51 11.01 -8.42 -7.80
N TYR A 52 10.08 -7.59 -7.32
CA TYR A 52 9.91 -6.19 -7.70
C TYR A 52 10.21 -5.22 -6.55
N SER A 53 11.08 -5.59 -5.61
CA SER A 53 11.42 -4.78 -4.43
C SER A 53 12.75 -4.04 -4.53
N THR A 54 13.36 -3.96 -5.72
CA THR A 54 14.61 -3.22 -5.92
C THR A 54 14.41 -1.74 -5.57
N VAL A 55 15.30 -1.21 -4.74
CA VAL A 55 15.25 0.20 -4.32
C VAL A 55 15.47 1.11 -5.53
N ILE A 56 14.67 2.17 -5.62
CA ILE A 56 14.78 3.17 -6.67
C ILE A 56 16.14 3.89 -6.55
N PRO A 57 16.88 4.11 -7.66
CA PRO A 57 18.14 4.84 -7.62
C PRO A 57 18.01 6.21 -6.94
N GLY A 58 18.94 6.55 -6.04
CA GLY A 58 18.91 7.82 -5.29
C GLY A 58 18.04 7.81 -4.02
N ALA A 59 17.21 6.78 -3.82
CA ALA A 59 16.31 6.73 -2.67
C ALA A 59 17.07 6.54 -1.35
N LEU A 60 18.09 5.67 -1.29
CA LEU A 60 18.84 5.43 -0.06
C LEU A 60 19.67 6.67 0.34
N GLU A 61 20.27 7.34 -0.63
CA GLU A 61 21.03 8.56 -0.45
C GLU A 61 20.13 9.68 0.09
N THR A 62 18.91 9.79 -0.46
CA THR A 62 17.90 10.74 0.03
C THR A 62 17.50 10.43 1.46
N ILE A 63 17.21 9.15 1.77
CA ILE A 63 16.83 8.74 3.13
C ILE A 63 17.95 9.00 4.13
N ALA A 64 19.21 8.75 3.76
CA ALA A 64 20.36 9.04 4.60
C ALA A 64 20.46 10.55 4.90
N ALA A 65 20.37 11.41 3.88
CA ALA A 65 20.42 12.86 4.05
C ALA A 65 19.28 13.40 4.93
N LEU A 66 18.05 12.86 4.79
CA LEU A 66 16.92 13.23 5.65
C LEU A 66 17.17 12.83 7.11
N ARG A 67 17.76 11.66 7.35
CA ARG A 67 18.12 11.20 8.70
C ARG A 67 19.23 12.06 9.31
N GLU A 68 20.25 12.45 8.53
CA GLU A 68 21.30 13.38 8.98
C GLU A 68 20.73 14.75 9.38
N ALA A 69 19.68 15.21 8.69
CA ALA A 69 18.93 16.42 9.05
C ALA A 69 18.00 16.25 10.27
N GLY A 70 17.99 15.07 10.91
CA GLY A 70 17.17 14.79 12.09
C GLY A 70 15.71 14.47 11.80
N LEU A 71 15.36 14.16 10.55
CA LEU A 71 13.97 13.83 10.17
C LEU A 71 13.67 12.34 10.43
N LYS A 72 12.45 12.09 10.93
CA LYS A 72 11.90 10.74 11.08
C LYS A 72 11.29 10.26 9.75
N ILE A 73 11.41 8.97 9.48
CA ILE A 73 10.95 8.36 8.23
C ILE A 73 9.77 7.42 8.51
N GLY A 74 8.56 7.87 8.19
CA GLY A 74 7.37 7.02 8.16
C GLY A 74 7.05 6.53 6.76
N THR A 75 6.43 5.36 6.64
CA THR A 75 5.90 4.86 5.37
C THR A 75 4.47 4.37 5.49
N THR A 76 3.72 4.48 4.39
CA THR A 76 2.36 3.98 4.26
C THR A 76 2.30 3.13 3.00
N SER A 77 1.54 2.03 3.03
CA SER A 77 1.44 1.15 1.87
C SER A 77 -0.01 0.78 1.57
N GLY A 78 -0.34 0.66 0.28
CA GLY A 78 -1.60 0.06 -0.17
C GLY A 78 -1.60 -1.47 -0.05
N TYR A 79 -0.45 -2.07 0.28
CA TYR A 79 -0.37 -3.50 0.61
C TYR A 79 -0.93 -3.77 2.01
N PRO A 80 -1.63 -4.92 2.19
CA PRO A 80 -2.00 -5.39 3.52
C PRO A 80 -0.77 -5.85 4.31
N LYS A 81 -0.94 -5.96 5.63
CA LYS A 81 0.12 -6.32 6.56
C LYS A 81 0.84 -7.60 6.16
N GLU A 82 0.11 -8.61 5.73
CA GLU A 82 0.69 -9.89 5.30
C GLU A 82 1.72 -9.74 4.17
N VAL A 83 1.50 -8.82 3.23
CA VAL A 83 2.45 -8.53 2.14
C VAL A 83 3.61 -7.68 2.65
N MET A 84 3.33 -6.70 3.52
CA MET A 84 4.37 -5.86 4.12
C MET A 84 5.32 -6.66 5.03
N ASP A 85 4.82 -7.66 5.76
CA ASP A 85 5.63 -8.54 6.60
C ASP A 85 6.63 -9.38 5.78
N LYS A 86 6.36 -9.58 4.49
CA LYS A 86 7.29 -10.23 3.54
C LYS A 86 8.23 -9.22 2.87
N LEU A 87 7.73 -8.03 2.53
CA LEU A 87 8.48 -7.00 1.82
C LEU A 87 9.47 -6.25 2.72
N ALA A 88 9.08 -5.94 3.96
CA ALA A 88 9.89 -5.11 4.86
C ALA A 88 11.27 -5.72 5.17
N PRO A 89 11.42 -7.04 5.42
CA PRO A 89 12.75 -7.64 5.59
C PRO A 89 13.63 -7.54 4.33
N LEU A 90 13.02 -7.66 3.14
CA LEU A 90 13.75 -7.55 1.87
C LEU A 90 14.22 -6.11 1.62
N ALA A 91 13.35 -5.14 1.90
CA ALA A 91 13.69 -3.73 1.82
C ALA A 91 14.80 -3.36 2.82
N ALA A 92 14.73 -3.87 4.04
CA ALA A 92 15.76 -3.68 5.07
C ALA A 92 17.11 -4.30 4.66
N ALA A 93 17.10 -5.51 4.10
CA ALA A 93 18.30 -6.14 3.55
C ALA A 93 18.90 -5.35 2.36
N ALA A 94 18.06 -4.63 1.62
CA ALA A 94 18.47 -3.71 0.56
C ALA A 94 18.83 -2.30 1.07
N GLY A 95 18.86 -2.07 2.38
CA GLY A 95 19.29 -0.80 3.00
C GLY A 95 18.16 0.20 3.31
N TYR A 96 16.91 -0.10 3.01
CA TYR A 96 15.76 0.75 3.33
C TYR A 96 15.00 0.24 4.55
N SER A 97 15.13 0.94 5.68
CA SER A 97 14.39 0.67 6.91
C SER A 97 13.77 1.96 7.44
N PRO A 98 12.46 2.20 7.26
CA PRO A 98 11.76 3.33 7.87
C PRO A 98 11.62 3.14 9.39
N ASP A 99 11.36 4.23 10.12
CA ASP A 99 11.14 4.22 11.57
C ASP A 99 9.76 3.64 11.93
N HIS A 100 8.78 3.82 11.05
CA HIS A 100 7.46 3.22 11.19
C HIS A 100 6.83 2.93 9.82
N THR A 101 6.04 1.85 9.75
CA THR A 101 5.33 1.40 8.55
C THR A 101 3.89 1.13 8.90
N VAL A 102 2.96 1.64 8.09
CA VAL A 102 1.53 1.38 8.26
C VAL A 102 0.96 0.79 6.97
N ALA A 103 0.54 -0.48 7.03
CA ALA A 103 -0.15 -1.21 5.97
C ALA A 103 -1.62 -0.75 5.84
N THR A 104 -2.27 -1.13 4.73
CA THR A 104 -3.62 -0.61 4.41
C THR A 104 -4.72 -1.11 5.34
N ASP A 105 -4.52 -2.27 5.97
CA ASP A 105 -5.48 -2.98 6.82
C ASP A 105 -5.20 -2.80 8.32
N GLU A 106 -4.17 -2.03 8.67
CA GLU A 106 -3.86 -1.62 10.05
C GLU A 106 -4.65 -0.38 10.48
N VAL A 107 -5.45 0.20 9.58
CA VAL A 107 -6.31 1.37 9.85
C VAL A 107 -7.74 1.14 9.36
N PRO A 108 -8.74 1.86 9.91
CA PRO A 108 -10.14 1.67 9.53
C PRO A 108 -10.45 1.98 8.05
N LYS A 109 -9.70 2.91 7.45
CA LYS A 109 -9.83 3.30 6.04
C LYS A 109 -8.44 3.55 5.46
N GLY A 110 -8.06 2.80 4.43
CA GLY A 110 -6.87 3.08 3.65
C GLY A 110 -7.03 4.32 2.77
N ARG A 111 -6.01 4.59 1.94
CA ARG A 111 -6.04 5.69 0.94
C ARG A 111 -7.33 5.67 0.11
N PRO A 112 -7.97 6.82 -0.18
CA PRO A 112 -7.45 8.19 0.00
C PRO A 112 -7.67 8.78 1.41
N SER A 113 -8.14 8.00 2.39
CA SER A 113 -8.21 8.47 3.77
C SER A 113 -6.81 8.81 4.32
N PRO A 114 -6.66 9.85 5.17
CA PRO A 114 -5.37 10.18 5.77
C PRO A 114 -4.96 9.24 6.91
N ALA A 115 -5.77 8.22 7.25
CA ALA A 115 -5.59 7.42 8.46
C ALA A 115 -4.20 6.77 8.58
N GLN A 116 -3.62 6.26 7.49
CA GLN A 116 -2.27 5.67 7.52
C GLN A 116 -1.18 6.71 7.81
N SER A 117 -1.32 7.92 7.27
CA SER A 117 -0.39 9.02 7.51
C SER A 117 -0.52 9.51 8.96
N LEU A 118 -1.74 9.68 9.46
CA LEU A 118 -2.00 10.08 10.84
C LEU A 118 -1.52 9.02 11.84
N ALA A 119 -1.62 7.73 11.51
CA ALA A 119 -1.04 6.67 12.33
C ALA A 119 0.49 6.79 12.43
N ASN A 120 1.18 7.16 11.34
CA ASN A 120 2.61 7.48 11.39
C ASN A 120 2.91 8.70 12.27
N VAL A 121 2.14 9.79 12.15
CA VAL A 121 2.30 10.99 12.99
C VAL A 121 2.25 10.63 14.47
N ILE A 122 1.27 9.81 14.87
CA ILE A 122 1.10 9.34 16.25
C ILE A 122 2.28 8.44 16.66
N ALA A 123 2.60 7.42 15.86
CA ALA A 123 3.65 6.45 16.18
C ALA A 123 5.04 7.08 16.27
N LEU A 124 5.30 8.10 15.47
CA LEU A 124 6.55 8.84 15.45
C LEU A 124 6.58 9.99 16.46
N GLY A 125 5.47 10.28 17.17
CA GLY A 125 5.40 11.36 18.15
C GLY A 125 5.68 12.73 17.53
N ILE A 126 4.99 13.04 16.42
CA ILE A 126 5.04 14.35 15.77
C ILE A 126 3.83 15.18 16.22
N ASP A 127 4.08 16.39 16.70
CA ASP A 127 3.04 17.26 17.28
C ASP A 127 2.32 18.14 16.25
N ASP A 128 2.96 18.40 15.10
CA ASP A 128 2.41 19.23 14.03
C ASP A 128 2.31 18.46 12.71
N VAL A 129 1.08 18.20 12.26
CA VAL A 129 0.79 17.54 10.98
C VAL A 129 1.30 18.39 9.81
N ALA A 130 1.28 19.72 9.92
CA ALA A 130 1.76 20.61 8.86
C ALA A 130 3.28 20.59 8.70
N ALA A 131 4.01 20.07 9.69
CA ALA A 131 5.45 19.85 9.61
C ALA A 131 5.83 18.53 8.89
N CYS A 132 4.83 17.72 8.50
CA CYS A 132 5.05 16.46 7.80
C CYS A 132 5.00 16.64 6.27
N VAL A 133 5.91 15.96 5.56
CA VAL A 133 5.88 15.87 4.10
C VAL A 133 5.42 14.47 3.69
N LYS A 134 4.40 14.39 2.83
CA LYS A 134 3.93 13.13 2.23
C LYS A 134 4.39 13.07 0.77
N VAL A 135 5.14 12.03 0.43
CA VAL A 135 5.57 11.72 -0.93
C VAL A 135 4.78 10.50 -1.43
N ASP A 136 4.29 10.54 -2.67
CA ASP A 136 3.61 9.41 -3.31
C ASP A 136 3.69 9.46 -4.84
N ASP A 137 3.57 8.31 -5.48
CA ASP A 137 3.59 8.13 -6.93
C ASP A 137 2.17 7.99 -7.54
N THR A 138 1.11 8.01 -6.71
CA THR A 138 -0.26 7.78 -7.18
C THR A 138 -1.23 8.92 -6.81
N PRO A 139 -2.27 9.18 -7.63
CA PRO A 139 -3.28 10.21 -7.32
C PRO A 139 -4.06 10.01 -6.00
N PRO A 140 -4.37 8.78 -5.55
CA PRO A 140 -4.96 8.56 -4.23
C PRO A 140 -4.05 8.94 -3.05
N GLY A 141 -2.82 9.37 -3.35
CA GLY A 141 -1.81 9.83 -2.40
C GLY A 141 -1.01 8.71 -1.81
#